data_AF-I6LE66-F1
#
_entry.id   AF-I6LE66-F1
#
_cell.length_a   1.000
_cell.length_b   1.000
_cell.length_c   1.000
_cell.angle_alpha   90.00
_cell.angle_beta   90.00
_cell.angle_gamma   90.00
#
_symmetry.space_group_name_H-M   'P 1'
#
loop_
_entity.id
_entity.type
_entity.pdbx_description
1 polymer ?
#
loop_
_entity_poly.entity_id
_entity_poly.type
_entity_poly.pdbx_seq_one_letter_code
_entity_poly.pdbx_strand_id
1 'polypeptide(L)' 'VLMKVCHPNMNVPFFKISAKNKKLISRSKAFHLHQVYIDIYNSQIILQKNHHVLINGRQ' A
#
# COMPACT_ATOMS: atom_id res chain seq x y z
N VAL A 1 3.59 1.34 7.93
CA VAL A 1 2.19 0.89 7.78
C VAL A 1 1.32 2.12 7.99
N LEU A 2 0.31 2.35 7.14
CA LEU A 2 -0.58 3.50 7.26
C LEU A 2 -1.87 3.13 8.00
N MET A 3 -2.45 1.98 7.65
CA MET A 3 -3.66 1.46 8.26
C MET A 3 -3.56 -0.07 8.36
N LYS A 4 -4.12 -0.65 9.41
CA LYS A 4 -4.36 -2.09 9.51
C LYS A 4 -5.56 -2.34 10.43
N VAL A 5 -6.22 -3.48 10.23
CA VAL A 5 -7.17 -4.00 11.22
C VAL A 5 -6.38 -4.49 12.44
N CYS A 6 -6.73 -4.00 13.63
CA CYS A 6 -6.07 -4.40 14.88
C CYS A 6 -6.75 -5.60 15.57
N HIS A 7 -8.04 -5.83 15.30
CA HIS A 7 -8.83 -6.91 15.87
C HIS A 7 -9.61 -7.64 14.76
N PRO A 8 -8.94 -8.47 13.95
CA PRO A 8 -9.60 -9.18 12.86
C PRO A 8 -10.61 -10.19 13.44
N ASN A 9 -11.81 -10.22 12.86
CA ASN A 9 -12.86 -11.19 13.18
C ASN A 9 -13.62 -11.54 11.89
N MET A 10 -14.61 -12.45 11.95
CA MET A 10 -15.35 -12.87 10.74
C MET A 10 -16.07 -11.71 10.04
N ASN A 11 -16.41 -10.63 10.75
CA ASN A 11 -17.14 -9.48 10.20
C ASN A 11 -16.22 -8.37 9.67
N VAL A 12 -14.94 -8.38 10.04
CA VAL A 12 -13.94 -7.39 9.61
C VAL A 12 -12.72 -8.14 9.07
N PRO A 13 -12.59 -8.26 7.75
CA PRO A 13 -11.56 -9.08 7.16
C PRO A 13 -10.16 -8.53 7.40
N PHE A 14 -9.16 -9.38 7.20
CA PHE A 14 -7.79 -8.92 7.15
C PHE A 14 -7.64 -7.83 6.08
N PHE A 15 -7.23 -6.66 6.53
CA PHE A 15 -7.02 -5.50 5.69
C PHE A 15 -5.85 -4.68 6.22
N LYS A 16 -4.92 -4.33 5.32
CA LYS A 16 -3.74 -3.53 5.63
C LYS A 16 -3.38 -2.64 4.45
N ILE A 17 -3.16 -1.36 4.73
CA ILE A 17 -2.59 -0.40 3.80
C ILE A 17 -1.20 -0.01 4.28
N SER A 18 -0.21 -0.15 3.41
CA SER A 18 1.14 0.36 3.63
C SER A 18 1.61 1.15 2.42
N ALA A 19 2.60 2.00 2.63
CA ALA A 19 3.17 2.80 1.56
C ALA A 19 4.69 2.76 1.63
N LYS A 20 5.31 2.74 0.46
CA LYS A 20 6.74 2.91 0.28
C LYS A 20 6.99 4.30 -0.24
N ASN A 21 7.77 5.08 0.51
CA ASN A 21 8.22 6.39 0.07
C ASN A 21 9.47 6.25 -0.80
N LYS A 22 9.62 7.12 -1.80
CA LYS A 22 10.87 7.27 -2.54
C LYS A 22 11.88 7.95 -1.63
N LYS A 23 13.05 7.34 -1.44
CA LYS A 23 14.18 8.02 -0.78
C LYS A 23 14.70 9.08 -1.75
N LEU A 24 14.46 10.36 -1.46
CA LEU A 24 15.09 11.44 -2.20
C LEU A 24 16.47 11.70 -1.60
N ILE A 25 17.47 11.81 -2.49
CA ILE A 25 18.87 12.13 -2.14
C ILE A 25 18.99 13.63 -1.74
N SER A 26 17.98 14.45 -2.04
CA SER A 26 17.94 15.89 -1.81
C SER A 26 17.05 16.25 -0.61
N ARG A 27 17.45 17.27 0.15
CA ARG A 27 16.93 17.82 1.43
C ARG A 27 15.46 18.29 1.43
N SER A 28 14.63 17.89 0.48
CA SER A 28 13.18 18.12 0.59
C SER A 28 12.63 17.23 1.72
N LYS A 29 12.14 17.86 2.79
CA LYS A 29 11.45 17.21 3.92
C LYS A 29 10.14 16.51 3.51
N ALA A 30 9.74 16.56 2.24
CA ALA A 30 8.53 15.93 1.76
C ALA A 30 8.75 14.44 1.45
N PHE A 31 7.93 13.58 2.06
CA PHE A 31 7.87 12.17 1.74
C PHE A 31 7.10 11.98 0.42
N HIS A 32 7.79 11.65 -0.66
CA HIS A 32 7.14 11.35 -1.94
C HIS A 32 6.71 9.89 -1.99
N LEU A 33 5.41 9.65 -2.04
CA LEU A 33 4.85 8.31 -2.10
C LEU A 33 5.19 7.66 -3.45
N HIS A 34 5.77 6.45 -3.40
CA HIS A 34 6.19 5.70 -4.59
C HIS A 34 5.20 4.59 -4.93
N GLN A 35 4.79 3.82 -3.92
CA GLN A 35 3.86 2.70 -4.08
C GLN A 35 2.95 2.63 -2.84
N VAL A 36 1.66 2.37 -3.04
CA VAL A 36 0.73 1.95 -2.00
C VAL A 36 0.50 0.45 -2.16
N TYR A 37 0.52 -0.28 -1.07
CA TYR A 37 0.21 -1.70 -1.00
C TYR A 37 -1.05 -1.86 -0.18
N ILE A 38 -2.04 -2.53 -0.77
CA ILE A 38 -3.31 -2.87 -0.12
C ILE A 38 -3.36 -4.39 -0.10
N ASP A 39 -3.18 -4.96 1.09
CA ASP A 39 -3.33 -6.38 1.32
C ASP A 39 -4.75 -6.60 1.87
N ILE A 40 -5.58 -7.33 1.13
CA ILE A 40 -6.98 -7.62 1.48
C ILE A 40 -7.30 -9.09 1.17
N TYR A 41 -7.74 -9.84 2.17
CA TYR A 41 -7.90 -11.29 2.08
C TYR A 41 -6.66 -11.96 1.44
N ASN A 42 -6.84 -12.63 0.29
CA ASN A 42 -5.82 -13.35 -0.45
C ASN A 42 -5.30 -12.55 -1.65
N SER A 43 -5.61 -11.25 -1.71
CA SER A 43 -5.21 -10.37 -2.80
C SER A 43 -4.26 -9.28 -2.33
N GLN A 44 -3.28 -8.99 -3.18
CA GLN A 44 -2.41 -7.84 -3.06
C GLN A 44 -2.65 -6.89 -4.22
N ILE A 45 -2.99 -5.65 -3.89
CA ILE A 45 -3.13 -4.56 -4.85
C ILE A 45 -1.98 -3.58 -4.64
N ILE A 46 -1.23 -3.30 -5.69
CA ILE A 46 -0.15 -2.32 -5.69
C ILE A 46 -0.56 -1.14 -6.57
N LEU A 47 -0.77 0.02 -5.94
CA LEU A 47 -0.99 1.26 -6.66
C LEU A 47 0.36 1.95 -6.87
N GLN A 48 0.69 2.22 -8.12
CA GLN A 48 1.91 2.90 -8.52
C GLN A 48 1.58 4.26 -9.16
N LYS A 49 2.61 5.05 -9.41
CA LYS A 49 2.47 6.32 -10.12
C LYS A 49 1.87 6.11 -11.51
N ASN A 50 1.31 7.17 -12.08
CA ASN A 50 0.73 7.19 -13.42
C ASN A 50 -0.44 6.19 -13.58
N HIS A 51 -1.21 5.98 -12.51
CA HIS A 51 -2.38 5.09 -12.49
C HIS A 51 -2.08 3.62 -12.83
N HIS A 52 -0.83 3.18 -12.71
CA HIS A 52 -0.48 1.78 -12.91
C HIS A 52 -0.86 0.97 -11.67
N VAL A 53 -1.71 -0.04 -11.86
CA VAL A 53 -2.24 -0.89 -10.80
C VAL A 53 -1.81 -2.32 -11.05
N LEU A 54 -1.32 -3.00 -10.03
CA LEU A 54 -1.08 -4.44 -10.09
C LEU A 54 -2.00 -5.15 -9.10
N ILE A 55 -2.77 -6.12 -9.56
CA ILE A 55 -3.56 -7.05 -8.76
C ILE A 55 -2.88 -8.41 -8.83
N ASN A 56 -2.38 -8.90 -7.69
CA ASN A 56 -1.68 -10.18 -7.58
C ASN A 56 -0.52 -10.32 -8.61
N GLY A 57 0.20 -9.21 -8.83
CA GLY A 57 1.32 -9.13 -9.76
C GLY A 57 0.94 -8.97 -11.23
N ARG A 58 -0.35 -8.84 -11.57
CA ARG A 58 -0.85 -8.63 -12.94
C ARG A 58 -1.50 -7.25 -13.06
N GLN A 59 -1.35 -6.59 -14.20
CA GLN A 59 -2.00 -5.30 -14.47
C GLN A 59 -3.46 -5.49 -14.90
#